data_AF-A0A950RNS5-F1
#
_entry.id   AF-A0A950RNS5-F1
#
_cell.length_a   1.000
_cell.length_b   1.000
_cell.length_c   1.000
_cell.angle_alpha   90.00
_cell.angle_beta   90.00
_cell.angle_gamma   90.00
#
_symmetry.space_group_name_H-M   'P 1'
#
loop_
_entity.id
_entity.type
_entity.pdbx_description
1 polymer ?
#
loop_
_entity_poly.entity_id
_entity_poly.type
_entity_poly.pdbx_seq_one_letter_code
_entity_poly.pdbx_strand_id
1 'polypeptide(L)'
;MHADDRSSTLSPLLRLAAALLLAGQVLYVVVTLLHTGGPANDHPVIFAAYAGSGSWTAVHVAQFVCMALLIAGLLALAFALDFEAGTTRWVGRFGAALAVVALALEGALQAVDGVANKQADLAWVSAPDAEKAARFASAEVVRWIEWGLRSYQAFAFGLALLLLAAAVVRVAWVPRPIALLMGLSGLVFLVQGWIVGSEGSRNRWATQSCSARFSTWCG
;
A
#
# COMPACT_ATOMS: atom_id res chain seq x y z
N MET A 1 22.68 -32.51 -16.83
CA MET A 1 22.51 -31.42 -15.84
C MET A 1 21.09 -30.87 -16.03
N HIS A 2 20.10 -31.06 -15.13
CA HIS A 2 18.89 -30.20 -15.06
C HIS A 2 17.71 -30.59 -14.12
N ALA A 3 17.74 -31.72 -13.41
CA ALA A 3 16.70 -32.01 -12.40
C ALA A 3 17.14 -31.63 -10.97
N ASP A 4 18.34 -32.06 -10.58
CA ASP A 4 18.90 -31.87 -9.22
C ASP A 4 19.22 -30.39 -8.89
N ASP A 5 19.53 -29.59 -9.90
CA ASP A 5 19.88 -28.17 -9.75
C ASP A 5 18.63 -27.26 -9.60
N ARG A 6 17.46 -27.74 -10.05
CA ARG A 6 16.20 -27.02 -9.88
C ARG A 6 15.66 -27.17 -8.46
N SER A 7 15.70 -28.37 -7.88
CA SER A 7 15.26 -28.59 -6.50
C SER A 7 16.15 -27.85 -5.48
N SER A 8 17.47 -27.79 -5.72
CA SER A 8 18.43 -27.11 -4.85
C SER A 8 18.24 -25.59 -4.81
N THR A 9 17.77 -24.96 -5.90
CA THR A 9 17.55 -23.51 -6.02
C THR A 9 16.15 -23.06 -5.62
N LEU A 10 15.14 -23.93 -5.79
CA LEU A 10 13.76 -23.70 -5.36
C LEU A 10 13.64 -23.53 -3.84
N SER A 11 14.32 -24.38 -3.05
CA SER A 11 14.21 -24.35 -1.58
C SER A 11 14.72 -23.03 -0.96
N PRO A 12 15.89 -22.47 -1.36
CA PRO A 12 16.35 -21.16 -0.93
C PRO A 12 15.43 -20.00 -1.34
N LEU A 13 14.91 -19.98 -2.57
CA LEU A 13 14.02 -18.91 -3.03
C LEU A 13 12.68 -18.89 -2.28
N LEU A 14 12.11 -20.05 -1.98
CA LEU A 14 10.89 -20.14 -1.18
C LEU A 14 11.11 -19.69 0.26
N ARG A 15 12.25 -20.02 0.86
CA ARG A 15 12.63 -19.53 2.19
C ARG A 15 12.81 -18.01 2.19
N LEU A 16 13.47 -17.47 1.17
CA LEU A 16 13.64 -16.03 0.99
C LEU A 16 12.29 -15.34 0.83
N ALA A 17 11.41 -15.85 -0.04
CA ALA A 17 10.07 -15.32 -0.24
C ALA A 17 9.27 -15.30 1.07
N ALA A 18 9.25 -16.42 1.80
CA ALA A 18 8.56 -16.51 3.09
C ALA A 18 9.13 -15.52 4.12
N ALA A 19 10.45 -15.43 4.24
CA ALA A 19 11.10 -14.50 5.15
C ALA A 19 10.79 -13.04 4.82
N LEU A 20 10.89 -12.65 3.54
CA LEU A 20 10.60 -11.29 3.09
C LEU A 20 9.13 -10.90 3.25
N LEU A 21 8.20 -11.81 2.90
CA LEU A 21 6.76 -11.58 3.07
C LEU A 21 6.40 -11.40 4.54
N LEU A 22 6.89 -12.28 5.41
CA LEU A 22 6.61 -12.22 6.85
C LEU A 22 7.25 -10.98 7.49
N ALA A 23 8.55 -10.75 7.23
CA ALA A 23 9.26 -9.60 7.76
C ALA A 23 8.65 -8.29 7.27
N GLY A 24 8.40 -8.16 5.97
CA GLY A 24 7.75 -6.98 5.38
C GLY A 24 6.40 -6.70 6.01
N GLN A 25 5.53 -7.71 6.15
CA GLN A 25 4.21 -7.54 6.75
C GLN A 25 4.27 -7.17 8.25
N VAL A 26 5.07 -7.89 9.04
CA VAL A 26 5.19 -7.65 10.49
C VAL A 26 5.79 -6.28 10.76
N LEU A 27 6.88 -5.93 10.05
CA LEU A 27 7.50 -4.62 10.18
C LEU A 27 6.55 -3.51 9.74
N TYR A 28 5.80 -3.68 8.65
CA TYR A 28 4.83 -2.69 8.19
C TYR A 28 3.78 -2.40 9.26
N VAL A 29 3.23 -3.44 9.90
CA VAL A 29 2.28 -3.28 11.01
C VAL A 29 2.92 -2.51 12.17
N VAL A 30 4.11 -2.92 12.62
CA VAL A 30 4.82 -2.27 13.74
C VAL A 30 5.13 -0.80 13.44
N VAL A 31 5.62 -0.49 12.25
CA VAL A 31 5.93 0.87 11.82
C VAL A 31 4.65 1.71 11.73
N THR A 32 3.56 1.14 11.22
CA THR A 32 2.28 1.85 11.09
C THR A 32 1.66 2.19 12.45
N LEU A 33 1.95 1.42 13.52
CA LEU A 33 1.55 1.80 14.88
C LEU A 33 2.22 3.08 15.38
N LEU A 34 3.34 3.49 14.77
CA LEU A 34 4.05 4.74 15.06
C LEU A 34 3.57 5.90 14.18
N HIS A 35 2.70 5.63 13.19
CA HIS A 35 2.16 6.64 12.30
C HIS A 35 1.18 7.54 13.06
N THR A 36 1.26 8.84 12.79
CA THR A 36 0.39 9.83 13.43
C THR A 36 -0.97 9.78 12.77
N GLY A 37 -1.96 9.16 13.43
CA GLY A 37 -3.32 9.08 12.91
C GLY A 37 -4.29 10.08 13.56
N GLY A 38 -5.53 10.07 13.10
CA GLY A 38 -6.60 10.91 13.63
C GLY A 38 -7.85 10.91 12.75
N PRO A 39 -8.81 11.83 12.99
CA PRO A 39 -9.97 11.97 12.12
C PRO A 39 -9.54 12.41 10.71
N ALA A 40 -9.30 11.45 9.82
CA ALA A 40 -8.72 11.68 8.48
C ALA A 40 -9.53 12.67 7.61
N ASN A 41 -10.83 12.80 7.87
CA ASN A 41 -11.74 13.72 7.19
C ASN A 41 -11.91 15.06 7.93
N ASP A 42 -11.21 15.32 9.03
CA ASP A 42 -11.17 16.63 9.68
C ASP A 42 -9.84 17.30 9.35
N HIS A 43 -9.80 17.99 8.20
CA HIS A 43 -8.58 18.53 7.62
C HIS A 43 -7.84 19.48 8.58
N PRO A 44 -8.49 20.46 9.26
CA PRO A 44 -7.79 21.29 10.24
C PRO A 44 -7.14 20.49 11.38
N VAL A 45 -7.82 19.48 11.90
CA VAL A 45 -7.30 18.66 13.02
C VAL A 45 -6.15 17.78 12.56
N ILE A 46 -6.33 17.06 11.45
CA ILE A 46 -5.34 16.09 10.98
C ILE A 46 -4.08 16.78 10.44
N PHE A 47 -4.22 17.90 9.71
CA PHE A 47 -3.07 18.65 9.22
C PHE A 47 -2.25 19.24 10.37
N ALA A 48 -2.90 19.71 11.44
CA ALA A 48 -2.19 20.17 12.64
C ALA A 48 -1.41 19.03 13.32
N ALA A 49 -1.98 17.83 13.37
CA ALA A 49 -1.30 16.64 13.90
C ALA A 49 -0.09 16.25 13.03
N TYR A 50 -0.24 16.22 11.71
CA TYR A 50 0.84 15.93 10.77
C TYR A 50 1.96 16.97 10.88
N ALA A 51 1.62 18.26 10.93
CA ALA A 51 2.56 19.36 11.16
C ALA A 51 3.31 19.22 12.49
N GLY A 52 2.65 18.75 13.55
CA GLY A 52 3.27 18.53 14.87
C GLY A 52 4.12 17.26 14.99
N SER A 53 3.99 16.31 14.08
CA SER A 53 4.67 15.01 14.18
C SER A 53 6.16 15.06 13.83
N GLY A 54 7.05 14.80 14.80
CA GLY A 54 8.50 14.81 14.57
C GLY A 54 9.04 13.61 13.78
N SER A 55 8.33 12.48 13.81
CA SER A 55 8.75 11.21 13.17
C SER A 55 8.11 10.98 11.79
N TRP A 56 7.20 11.85 11.36
CA TRP A 56 6.36 11.67 10.17
C TRP A 56 7.11 11.10 8.96
N THR A 57 8.11 11.82 8.45
CA THR A 57 8.85 11.40 7.26
C THR A 57 9.60 10.08 7.46
N ALA A 58 10.15 9.85 8.65
CA ALA A 58 10.87 8.61 8.96
C ALA A 58 9.93 7.39 8.96
N VAL A 59 8.72 7.54 9.50
CA VAL A 59 7.69 6.48 9.46
C VAL A 59 7.32 6.12 8.03
N HIS A 60 7.14 7.10 7.15
CA HIS A 60 6.79 6.90 5.75
C HIS A 60 7.92 6.23 4.94
N VAL A 61 9.17 6.63 5.19
CA VAL A 61 10.34 5.92 4.63
C VAL A 61 10.39 4.47 5.11
N ALA A 62 10.12 4.22 6.39
CA ALA A 62 10.09 2.87 6.93
C ALA A 62 8.93 2.04 6.34
N GLN A 63 7.74 2.63 6.14
CA GLN A 63 6.61 1.99 5.45
C GLN A 63 6.98 1.61 4.01
N PHE A 64 7.62 2.51 3.27
CA PHE A 64 8.13 2.23 1.92
C PHE A 64 9.06 1.01 1.90
N VAL A 65 10.06 0.97 2.81
CA VAL A 65 11.01 -0.15 2.92
C VAL A 65 10.27 -1.45 3.24
N CYS A 66 9.31 -1.43 4.16
CA CYS A 66 8.52 -2.62 4.51
C CYS A 66 7.71 -3.12 3.31
N MET A 67 7.12 -2.22 2.54
CA MET A 67 6.38 -2.58 1.33
C MET A 67 7.33 -3.11 0.24
N ALA A 68 8.51 -2.53 0.08
CA ALA A 68 9.53 -3.03 -0.84
C ALA A 68 9.97 -4.46 -0.49
N LEU A 69 10.14 -4.78 0.79
CA LEU A 69 10.42 -6.15 1.25
C LEU A 69 9.28 -7.11 0.90
N LEU A 70 8.03 -6.69 1.13
CA LEU A 70 6.86 -7.49 0.82
C LEU A 70 6.77 -7.78 -0.69
N ILE A 71 6.93 -6.75 -1.53
CA ILE A 71 6.94 -6.89 -2.99
C ILE A 71 8.11 -7.76 -3.46
N ALA A 72 9.31 -7.59 -2.91
CA ALA A 72 10.46 -8.45 -3.20
C ALA A 72 10.16 -9.92 -2.85
N GLY A 73 9.47 -10.17 -1.73
CA GLY A 73 8.98 -11.50 -1.36
C GLY A 73 7.97 -12.09 -2.35
N LEU A 74 7.03 -11.28 -2.85
CA LEU A 74 6.08 -11.70 -3.90
C LEU A 74 6.78 -12.01 -5.22
N LEU A 75 7.76 -11.22 -5.61
CA LEU A 75 8.56 -11.46 -6.81
C LEU A 75 9.39 -12.73 -6.66
N ALA A 76 10.08 -12.91 -5.53
CA ALA A 76 10.81 -14.14 -5.22
C ALA A 76 9.90 -15.37 -5.27
N LEU A 77 8.67 -15.26 -4.74
CA LEU A 77 7.66 -16.32 -4.85
C LEU A 77 7.28 -16.57 -6.32
N ALA A 78 6.97 -15.53 -7.09
CA ALA A 78 6.60 -15.67 -8.50
C ALA A 78 7.71 -16.33 -9.34
N PHE A 79 8.98 -15.99 -9.07
CA PHE A 79 10.14 -16.64 -9.71
C PHE A 79 10.34 -18.07 -9.24
N ALA A 80 10.18 -18.35 -7.94
CA ALA A 80 10.31 -19.69 -7.38
C ALA A 80 9.23 -20.65 -7.92
N LEU A 81 8.04 -20.16 -8.22
CA LEU A 81 6.97 -21.02 -8.72
C LEU A 81 7.12 -21.38 -10.21
N ASP A 82 8.00 -20.69 -10.95
CA ASP A 82 8.28 -20.87 -12.39
C ASP A 82 7.09 -21.47 -13.16
N PHE A 83 6.00 -20.67 -13.22
CA PHE A 83 4.70 -21.14 -13.68
C PHE A 83 4.79 -21.85 -15.05
N GLU A 84 4.19 -23.04 -15.14
CA GLU A 84 4.19 -23.87 -16.35
C GLU A 84 3.69 -23.12 -17.60
N ALA A 85 4.10 -23.62 -18.78
CA ALA A 85 3.81 -22.99 -20.07
C ALA A 85 2.31 -22.73 -20.32
N GLY A 86 2.01 -21.66 -21.05
CA GLY A 86 0.63 -21.27 -21.41
C GLY A 86 0.09 -20.13 -20.54
N THR A 87 -1.22 -20.15 -20.28
CA THR A 87 -1.96 -19.04 -19.64
C THR A 87 -1.48 -18.73 -18.21
N THR A 88 -1.14 -19.75 -17.42
CA THR A 88 -0.68 -19.59 -16.03
C THR A 88 0.58 -18.75 -15.93
N ARG A 89 1.54 -18.95 -16.85
CA ARG A 89 2.76 -18.15 -16.95
C ARG A 89 2.49 -16.66 -17.15
N TRP A 90 1.55 -16.34 -18.04
CA TRP A 90 1.20 -14.94 -18.31
C TRP A 90 0.46 -14.30 -17.14
N VAL A 91 -0.48 -15.02 -16.50
CA VAL A 91 -1.16 -14.54 -15.30
C VAL A 91 -0.16 -14.21 -14.19
N GLY A 92 0.80 -15.11 -13.93
CA GLY A 92 1.86 -14.85 -12.95
C GLY A 92 2.74 -13.65 -13.28
N ARG A 93 3.10 -13.48 -14.56
CA ARG A 93 3.89 -12.34 -15.04
C ARG A 93 3.15 -11.01 -14.92
N PHE A 94 1.86 -10.96 -15.27
CA PHE A 94 1.05 -9.77 -15.07
C PHE A 94 0.87 -9.45 -13.59
N GLY A 95 0.70 -10.47 -12.74
CA GLY A 95 0.70 -10.30 -11.28
C GLY A 95 2.00 -9.69 -10.76
N ALA A 96 3.15 -10.21 -11.19
CA ALA A 96 4.47 -9.66 -10.84
C ALA A 96 4.67 -8.23 -11.36
N ALA A 97 4.26 -7.94 -12.60
CA ALA A 97 4.34 -6.60 -13.16
C ALA A 97 3.47 -5.60 -12.37
N LEU A 98 2.25 -5.98 -12.01
CA LEU A 98 1.38 -5.15 -11.17
C LEU A 98 1.94 -4.96 -9.75
N ALA A 99 2.64 -5.95 -9.20
CA ALA A 99 3.34 -5.81 -7.92
C ALA A 99 4.43 -4.73 -8.00
N VAL A 100 5.17 -4.64 -9.11
CA VAL A 100 6.15 -3.57 -9.35
C VAL A 100 5.47 -2.22 -9.54
N VAL A 101 4.35 -2.16 -10.28
CA VAL A 101 3.55 -0.93 -10.41
C VAL A 101 3.04 -0.46 -9.04
N ALA A 102 2.58 -1.38 -8.20
CA ALA A 102 2.15 -1.06 -6.84
C ALA A 102 3.29 -0.49 -6.00
N LEU A 103 4.51 -1.01 -6.13
CA LEU A 103 5.69 -0.45 -5.44
C LEU A 103 6.05 0.95 -5.95
N ALA A 104 5.95 1.20 -7.26
CA ALA A 104 6.20 2.51 -7.83
C ALA A 104 5.17 3.55 -7.35
N LEU A 105 3.88 3.16 -7.32
CA LEU A 105 2.80 3.98 -6.77
C LEU A 105 2.98 4.20 -5.27
N GLU A 106 3.45 3.20 -4.53
CA GLU A 106 3.83 3.36 -3.12
C GLU A 106 4.96 4.38 -2.96
N GLY A 107 6.01 4.33 -3.78
CA GLY A 107 7.08 5.33 -3.74
C GLY A 107 6.57 6.75 -3.98
N ALA A 108 5.67 6.92 -4.95
CA ALA A 108 5.02 8.21 -5.21
C ALA A 108 4.11 8.63 -4.03
N LEU A 109 3.32 7.71 -3.48
CA LEU A 109 2.49 7.94 -2.30
C LEU A 109 3.34 8.41 -1.13
N GLN A 110 4.46 7.75 -0.86
CA GLN A 110 5.34 8.08 0.27
C GLN A 110 6.06 9.42 0.08
N ALA A 111 6.32 9.84 -1.17
CA ALA A 111 6.79 11.19 -1.46
C ALA A 111 5.70 12.26 -1.21
N VAL A 112 4.44 11.97 -1.54
CA VAL A 112 3.34 12.90 -1.29
C VAL A 112 2.97 12.93 0.19
N ASP A 113 2.73 11.78 0.80
CA ASP A 113 2.29 11.66 2.18
C ASP A 113 3.41 11.97 3.17
N GLY A 114 4.53 11.26 3.04
CA GLY A 114 5.67 11.37 3.96
C GLY A 114 6.44 12.68 3.87
N VAL A 115 6.30 13.43 2.78
CA VAL A 115 7.06 14.66 2.56
C VAL A 115 6.15 15.83 2.20
N ALA A 116 5.41 15.77 1.10
CA ALA A 116 4.66 16.93 0.61
C ALA A 116 3.56 17.39 1.59
N ASN A 117 2.75 16.47 2.12
CA ASN A 117 1.72 16.78 3.13
C ASN A 117 2.36 17.45 4.34
N LYS A 118 3.41 16.84 4.90
CA LYS A 118 4.13 17.40 6.05
C LYS A 118 4.57 18.84 5.83
N GLN A 119 5.14 19.15 4.67
CA GLN A 119 5.60 20.50 4.36
C GLN A 119 4.43 21.45 4.11
N ALA A 120 3.38 21.02 3.42
CA ALA A 120 2.19 21.82 3.19
C ALA A 120 1.47 22.17 4.50
N ASP A 121 1.34 21.19 5.40
CA ASP A 121 0.70 21.36 6.70
C ASP A 121 1.52 22.25 7.63
N LEU A 122 2.84 22.07 7.67
CA LEU A 122 3.74 22.97 8.39
C LEU A 122 3.60 24.40 7.87
N ALA A 123 3.64 24.59 6.55
CA ALA A 123 3.51 25.90 5.94
C ALA A 123 2.15 26.55 6.26
N TRP A 124 1.07 25.77 6.29
CA TRP A 124 -0.24 26.24 6.72
C TRP A 124 -0.25 26.62 8.20
N VAL A 125 0.23 25.75 9.10
CA VAL A 125 0.23 26.02 10.55
C VAL A 125 1.07 27.26 10.88
N SER A 126 2.18 27.51 10.19
CA SER A 126 3.03 28.69 10.41
C SER A 126 2.60 29.95 9.65
N ALA A 127 1.59 29.87 8.78
CA ALA A 127 1.21 31.01 7.92
C ALA A 127 0.61 32.18 8.73
N PRO A 128 0.91 33.44 8.34
CA PRO A 128 0.16 34.61 8.80
C PRO A 128 -1.32 34.52 8.44
N ASP A 129 -2.18 35.20 9.18
CA ASP A 129 -3.64 35.16 8.98
C ASP A 129 -4.07 35.49 7.55
N ALA A 130 -3.41 36.46 6.91
CA ALA A 130 -3.69 36.86 5.53
C ALA A 130 -3.44 35.75 4.50
N GLU A 131 -2.53 34.80 4.77
CA GLU A 131 -2.21 33.68 3.89
C GLU A 131 -2.86 32.35 4.32
N LYS A 132 -3.42 32.30 5.54
CA LYS A 132 -3.85 31.05 6.19
C LYS A 132 -4.81 30.23 5.32
N ALA A 133 -5.82 30.89 4.75
CA ALA A 133 -6.81 30.25 3.89
C ALA A 133 -6.20 29.66 2.61
N ALA A 134 -5.30 30.39 1.96
CA ALA A 134 -4.65 29.93 0.74
C ALA A 134 -3.68 28.75 0.99
N ARG A 135 -2.96 28.77 2.12
CA ARG A 135 -2.09 27.67 2.53
C ARG A 135 -2.88 26.42 2.92
N PHE A 136 -4.03 26.60 3.56
CA PHE A 136 -4.94 25.50 3.88
C PHE A 136 -5.44 24.81 2.60
N ALA A 137 -5.95 25.57 1.63
CA ALA A 137 -6.40 25.02 0.35
C ALA A 137 -5.28 24.27 -0.39
N SER A 138 -4.02 24.75 -0.28
CA SER A 138 -2.87 24.06 -0.85
C SER A 138 -2.62 22.70 -0.17
N ALA A 139 -2.71 22.63 1.16
CA ALA A 139 -2.61 21.38 1.92
C ALA A 139 -3.72 20.39 1.55
N GLU A 140 -4.96 20.86 1.38
CA GLU A 140 -6.07 20.01 0.92
C GLU A 140 -5.80 19.38 -0.45
N VAL A 141 -5.24 20.13 -1.39
CA VAL A 141 -4.89 19.59 -2.71
C VAL A 141 -3.86 18.47 -2.60
N VAL A 142 -2.84 18.62 -1.75
CA VAL A 142 -1.85 17.55 -1.52
C VAL A 142 -2.51 16.32 -0.90
N ARG A 143 -3.40 16.51 0.08
CA ARG A 143 -4.18 15.44 0.72
C ARG A 143 -5.05 14.67 -0.27
N TRP A 144 -5.69 15.34 -1.22
CA TRP A 144 -6.48 14.65 -2.25
C TRP A 144 -5.62 13.87 -3.24
N ILE A 145 -4.44 14.39 -3.60
CA ILE A 145 -3.47 13.66 -4.43
C ILE A 145 -2.98 12.41 -3.70
N GLU A 146 -2.69 12.50 -2.41
CA GLU A 146 -2.34 11.36 -1.55
C GLU A 146 -3.44 10.30 -1.59
N TRP A 147 -4.70 10.67 -1.33
CA TRP A 147 -5.83 9.74 -1.38
C TRP A 147 -6.00 9.10 -2.77
N GLY A 148 -5.80 9.86 -3.84
CA GLY A 148 -5.77 9.34 -5.20
C GLY A 148 -4.67 8.29 -5.38
N LEU A 149 -3.43 8.62 -5.02
CA LEU A 149 -2.29 7.70 -5.12
C LEU A 149 -2.50 6.44 -4.29
N ARG A 150 -2.98 6.58 -3.04
CA ARG A 150 -3.28 5.45 -2.16
C ARG A 150 -4.36 4.54 -2.76
N SER A 151 -5.38 5.12 -3.38
CA SER A 151 -6.43 4.36 -4.08
C SER A 151 -5.87 3.52 -5.23
N TYR A 152 -5.13 4.14 -6.16
CA TYR A 152 -4.55 3.43 -7.30
C TYR A 152 -3.48 2.41 -6.88
N GLN A 153 -2.69 2.73 -5.86
CA GLN A 153 -1.73 1.80 -5.26
C GLN A 153 -2.45 0.55 -4.73
N ALA A 154 -3.53 0.72 -3.98
CA ALA A 154 -4.32 -0.38 -3.44
C ALA A 154 -4.98 -1.22 -4.54
N PHE A 155 -5.51 -0.60 -5.61
CA PHE A 155 -6.02 -1.34 -6.76
C PHE A 155 -4.94 -2.17 -7.45
N ALA A 156 -3.79 -1.57 -7.75
CA ALA A 156 -2.67 -2.27 -8.40
C ALA A 156 -2.20 -3.45 -7.56
N PHE A 157 -2.05 -3.25 -6.25
CA PHE A 157 -1.62 -4.29 -5.32
C PHE A 157 -2.66 -5.40 -5.16
N GLY A 158 -3.95 -5.04 -5.04
CA GLY A 158 -5.05 -5.99 -4.96
C GLY A 158 -5.14 -6.89 -6.19
N LEU A 159 -5.01 -6.30 -7.38
CA LEU A 159 -4.98 -7.06 -8.64
C LEU A 159 -3.74 -7.94 -8.75
N ALA A 160 -2.56 -7.46 -8.32
CA ALA A 160 -1.34 -8.27 -8.27
C ALA A 160 -1.55 -9.54 -7.42
N LEU A 161 -2.11 -9.39 -6.22
CA LEU A 161 -2.38 -10.51 -5.31
C LEU A 161 -3.41 -11.50 -5.89
N LEU A 162 -4.46 -11.01 -6.56
CA LEU A 162 -5.46 -11.87 -7.19
C LEU A 162 -4.88 -12.69 -8.34
N LEU A 163 -4.08 -12.07 -9.21
CA LEU A 163 -3.42 -12.77 -10.31
C LEU A 163 -2.40 -13.79 -9.80
N LEU A 164 -1.58 -13.41 -8.82
CA LEU A 164 -0.64 -14.33 -8.21
C LEU A 164 -1.37 -15.49 -7.49
N ALA A 165 -2.46 -15.23 -6.76
CA ALA A 165 -3.30 -16.28 -6.17
C ALA A 165 -3.85 -17.24 -7.22
N ALA A 166 -4.36 -16.71 -8.34
CA ALA A 166 -4.88 -17.52 -9.45
C ALA A 166 -3.80 -18.41 -10.07
N ALA A 167 -2.55 -17.92 -10.17
CA ALA A 167 -1.42 -18.71 -10.63
C ALA A 167 -0.99 -19.76 -9.60
N VAL A 168 -0.91 -19.39 -8.32
CA VAL A 168 -0.53 -20.27 -7.19
C VAL A 168 -1.51 -21.43 -7.02
N VAL A 169 -2.82 -21.22 -7.21
CA VAL A 169 -3.82 -22.28 -7.05
C VAL A 169 -3.63 -23.45 -8.03
N ARG A 170 -2.91 -23.21 -9.13
CA ARG A 170 -2.56 -24.22 -10.14
C ARG A 170 -1.29 -24.99 -9.82
N VAL A 171 -0.55 -24.61 -8.77
CA VAL A 171 0.67 -25.29 -8.34
C VAL A 171 0.32 -26.36 -7.31
N ALA A 172 0.39 -27.63 -7.71
CA ALA A 172 -0.14 -28.76 -6.94
C ALA A 172 0.48 -28.95 -5.55
N TRP A 173 1.73 -28.55 -5.35
CA TRP A 173 2.46 -28.71 -4.09
C TRP A 173 2.34 -27.51 -3.14
N VAL A 174 1.77 -26.39 -3.58
CA VAL A 174 1.57 -25.22 -2.71
C VAL A 174 0.29 -25.41 -1.87
N PRO A 175 0.34 -25.22 -0.54
CA PRO A 175 -0.84 -25.30 0.31
C PRO A 175 -1.95 -24.33 -0.13
N ARG A 176 -3.16 -24.85 -0.36
CA ARG A 176 -4.34 -24.05 -0.74
C ARG A 176 -4.63 -22.85 0.17
N PRO A 177 -4.42 -22.90 1.50
CA PRO A 177 -4.62 -21.72 2.35
C PRO A 177 -3.78 -20.51 1.95
N ILE A 178 -2.60 -20.69 1.35
CA ILE A 178 -1.75 -19.58 0.89
C ILE A 178 -2.43 -18.84 -0.27
N ALA A 179 -2.92 -19.58 -1.27
CA ALA A 179 -3.65 -18.99 -2.40
C ALA A 179 -4.93 -18.27 -1.93
N LEU A 180 -5.64 -18.85 -0.94
CA LEU A 180 -6.82 -18.24 -0.35
C LEU A 180 -6.50 -16.93 0.37
N LEU A 181 -5.47 -16.93 1.23
CA LEU A 181 -5.00 -15.73 1.94
C LEU A 181 -4.61 -14.62 0.96
N MET A 182 -3.86 -14.95 -0.09
CA MET A 182 -3.50 -14.00 -1.14
C MET A 182 -4.74 -13.45 -1.86
N GLY A 183 -5.67 -14.32 -2.24
CA GLY A 183 -6.90 -13.91 -2.93
C GLY A 183 -7.78 -13.00 -2.07
N LEU A 184 -8.02 -13.37 -0.80
CA LEU A 184 -8.80 -12.57 0.15
C LEU A 184 -8.14 -11.23 0.43
N SER A 185 -6.81 -11.21 0.62
CA SER A 185 -6.05 -9.97 0.78
C SER A 185 -6.21 -9.07 -0.44
N GLY A 186 -6.13 -9.65 -1.65
CA GLY A 186 -6.34 -8.94 -2.89
C GLY A 186 -7.71 -8.26 -2.96
N LEU A 187 -8.79 -8.98 -2.62
CA LEU A 187 -10.15 -8.41 -2.56
C LEU A 187 -10.26 -7.27 -1.55
N VAL A 188 -9.67 -7.43 -0.36
CA VAL A 188 -9.64 -6.37 0.67
C VAL A 188 -8.96 -5.11 0.13
N PHE A 189 -7.83 -5.24 -0.57
CA PHE A 189 -7.15 -4.08 -1.17
C PHE A 189 -7.97 -3.41 -2.28
N LEU A 190 -8.73 -4.15 -3.09
CA LEU A 190 -9.64 -3.53 -4.05
C LEU A 190 -10.74 -2.71 -3.35
N VAL A 191 -11.31 -3.25 -2.27
CA VAL A 191 -12.32 -2.54 -1.46
C VAL A 191 -11.71 -1.29 -0.81
N GLN A 192 -10.50 -1.40 -0.24
CA GLN A 192 -9.79 -0.25 0.31
C GLN A 192 -9.51 0.82 -0.75
N GLY A 193 -9.04 0.41 -1.94
CA GLY A 193 -8.80 1.33 -3.05
C GLY A 193 -10.06 2.10 -3.43
N TRP A 194 -11.20 1.43 -3.48
CA TRP A 194 -12.49 2.06 -3.73
C TRP A 194 -12.88 3.05 -2.62
N ILE A 195 -12.82 2.62 -1.35
CA ILE A 195 -13.21 3.47 -0.21
C ILE A 195 -12.35 4.74 -0.18
N VAL A 196 -11.03 4.60 -0.21
CA VAL A 196 -10.10 5.74 -0.15
C VAL A 196 -10.28 6.67 -1.35
N GLY A 197 -10.45 6.13 -2.56
CA GLY A 197 -10.68 6.95 -3.75
C GLY A 197 -12.02 7.70 -3.72
N SER A 198 -13.05 7.08 -3.14
CA SER A 198 -14.36 7.72 -2.95
C SER A 198 -14.33 8.79 -1.88
N GLU A 199 -13.51 8.62 -0.84
CA GLU A 199 -13.25 9.65 0.19
C GLU A 199 -12.49 10.83 -0.39
N GLY A 200 -11.47 10.55 -1.23
CA GLY A 200 -10.89 11.43 -2.25
C GLY A 200 -11.88 12.39 -2.91
N SER A 201 -13.02 11.83 -3.29
CA SER A 201 -14.01 12.47 -4.16
C SER A 201 -15.16 13.12 -3.40
N ARG A 202 -15.25 12.94 -2.07
CA ARG A 202 -16.35 13.50 -1.27
C ARG A 202 -16.14 15.01 -1.07
N ASN A 203 -16.77 15.80 -1.93
CA ASN A 203 -16.90 17.24 -1.76
C ASN A 203 -17.65 17.56 -0.44
N ARG A 204 -17.00 18.32 0.44
CA ARG A 204 -17.54 18.78 1.73
C ARG A 204 -18.72 19.77 1.60
N TRP A 205 -19.17 20.09 0.39
CA TRP A 205 -20.31 20.97 0.15
C TRP A 205 -21.68 20.27 0.20
N ALA A 206 -21.74 18.93 0.29
CA ALA A 206 -23.02 18.21 0.11
C ALA A 206 -23.58 17.44 1.33
N THR A 207 -22.82 17.05 2.35
CA THR A 207 -23.42 16.16 3.39
C THR A 207 -22.71 16.21 4.74
N GLN A 208 -22.99 17.25 5.53
CA GLN A 208 -23.07 17.12 6.99
C GLN A 208 -24.37 16.39 7.34
N SER A 209 -24.42 15.08 7.14
CA SER A 209 -25.42 14.18 7.75
C SER A 209 -25.11 12.76 7.30
N CYS A 210 -24.88 11.85 8.25
CA CYS A 210 -24.79 10.40 8.05
C CYS A 210 -23.42 9.80 7.66
N SER A 211 -22.53 9.62 8.65
CA SER A 211 -22.20 8.29 9.19
C SER A 211 -20.91 8.35 10.01
N ALA A 212 -21.07 8.48 11.33
CA ALA A 212 -20.06 8.04 12.27
C ALA A 212 -20.17 6.52 12.38
N ARG A 213 -19.22 5.79 11.78
CA ARG A 213 -18.73 4.44 12.14
C ARG A 213 -18.04 3.84 10.92
N PHE A 214 -16.70 3.86 10.94
CA PHE A 214 -15.76 2.83 10.44
C PHE A 214 -14.32 3.38 10.27
N SER A 215 -13.93 4.40 11.03
CA SER A 215 -12.55 4.91 11.06
C SER A 215 -11.79 4.38 12.28
N THR A 216 -11.45 3.09 12.27
CA THR A 216 -10.48 2.53 13.25
C THR A 216 -9.41 1.63 12.62
N TRP A 217 -9.31 1.59 11.28
CA TRP A 217 -8.37 0.69 10.61
C TRP A 217 -7.57 1.29 9.44
N CYS A 218 -7.78 2.57 9.15
CA CYS A 218 -6.86 3.37 8.37
C CYS A 218 -6.32 4.42 9.33
N GLY A 219 -5.00 4.40 9.57
CA GLY A 219 -4.32 5.44 10.34
C GLY A 219 -4.65 6.82 9.81
#